data_AF-A0A0G0XFI4-F1
#
_entry.id   AF-A0A0G0XFI4-F1
#
_cell.length_a   1.000
_cell.length_b   1.000
_cell.length_c   1.000
_cell.angle_alpha   90.00
_cell.angle_beta   90.00
_cell.angle_gamma   90.00
#
_symmetry.space_group_name_H-M   'P 1'
#
loop_
_entity.id
_entity.type
_entity.pdbx_description
1 polymer ?
#
loop_
_entity_poly.entity_id
_entity_poly.type
_entity_poly.pdbx_seq_one_letter_code
_entity_poly.pdbx_strand_id
1 'polypeptide(L)'
;MKICLFGTYNYNYSRNSSIRDSLKRAGLTVIEVHREIPNERMELPEDFTLKKTVYRIARKIKLYSELVSEYKKVLACDYVFVLHPGHL
;
A
#
# COMPACT_ATOMS: atom_id res chain seq x y z
N MET A 1 -15.21 -8.68 14.64
CA MET A 1 -13.77 -8.36 14.62
C MET A 1 -13.42 -7.77 13.26
N LYS A 2 -12.82 -6.58 13.24
CA LYS A 2 -12.41 -5.83 12.06
C LYS A 2 -10.89 -5.79 11.98
N ILE A 3 -10.36 -6.22 10.85
CA ILE A 3 -8.92 -6.25 10.59
C ILE A 3 -8.60 -5.26 9.47
N CYS A 4 -7.67 -4.34 9.72
CA CYS A 4 -7.12 -3.45 8.72
C CYS A 4 -5.90 -4.10 8.05
N LEU A 5 -5.90 -4.23 6.73
CA LEU A 5 -4.70 -4.49 5.95
C LEU A 5 -4.15 -3.13 5.48
N PHE A 6 -3.01 -2.74 6.02
CA PHE A 6 -2.43 -1.41 5.85
C PHE A 6 -1.08 -1.47 5.13
N GLY A 7 -0.80 -0.43 4.35
CA GLY A 7 0.55 -0.13 3.86
C GLY A 7 0.62 0.20 2.38
N THR A 8 1.83 0.18 1.85
CA THR A 8 2.09 0.40 0.42
C THR A 8 2.53 -0.90 -0.22
N TYR A 9 1.62 -1.62 -0.87
CA TYR A 9 1.90 -2.94 -1.42
C TYR A 9 1.13 -3.23 -2.70
N ASN A 10 1.65 -4.18 -3.49
CA ASN A 10 0.95 -4.75 -4.63
C ASN A 10 -0.22 -5.64 -4.17
N TYR A 11 -1.44 -5.28 -4.57
CA TYR A 11 -2.68 -5.98 -4.18
C TYR A 11 -2.70 -7.47 -4.55
N ASN A 12 -2.00 -7.83 -5.63
CA ASN A 12 -1.91 -9.18 -6.18
C ASN A 12 -0.69 -9.95 -5.67
N TYR A 13 0.11 -9.38 -4.78
CA TYR A 13 1.24 -10.10 -4.19
C TYR A 13 0.74 -11.33 -3.42
N SER A 14 1.18 -12.52 -3.82
CA SER A 14 0.62 -13.81 -3.41
C SER A 14 0.53 -13.99 -1.89
N ARG A 15 1.54 -13.51 -1.15
CA ARG A 15 1.54 -13.55 0.32
C ARG A 15 0.41 -12.72 0.91
N ASN A 16 0.21 -11.51 0.40
CA ASN A 16 -0.81 -10.58 0.89
C ASN A 16 -2.21 -11.06 0.52
N SER A 17 -2.40 -11.50 -0.73
CA SER A 17 -3.68 -12.05 -1.18
C SER A 17 -4.05 -13.31 -0.39
N SER A 18 -3.10 -14.20 -0.12
CA SER A 18 -3.35 -15.39 0.71
C SER A 18 -3.83 -15.04 2.11
N ILE A 19 -3.21 -14.05 2.77
CA ILE A 19 -3.65 -13.58 4.10
C ILE A 19 -5.06 -12.98 4.00
N ARG A 20 -5.26 -12.01 3.10
CA ARG A 20 -6.54 -11.33 2.90
C ARG A 20 -7.68 -12.32 2.66
N ASP A 21 -7.48 -13.24 1.72
CA ASP A 21 -8.52 -14.13 1.27
C ASP A 21 -8.82 -15.20 2.33
N SER A 22 -7.81 -15.63 3.09
CA SER A 22 -8.00 -16.53 4.24
C SER A 22 -8.81 -15.86 5.36
N LEU A 23 -8.52 -14.59 5.68
CA LEU A 23 -9.28 -13.83 6.67
C LEU A 23 -10.74 -13.63 6.23
N LYS A 24 -10.97 -13.27 4.96
CA LYS A 24 -12.32 -13.15 4.39
C LYS A 24 -13.07 -14.49 4.43
N ARG A 25 -12.42 -15.59 4.07
CA ARG A 25 -13.00 -16.95 4.14
C ARG A 25 -13.33 -17.40 5.56
N ALA A 26 -12.56 -16.94 6.55
CA ALA A 26 -12.83 -17.17 7.96
C ALA A 26 -14.01 -16.32 8.51
N GLY A 27 -14.68 -15.53 7.67
CA GLY A 27 -15.82 -14.70 8.08
C GLY A 27 -15.42 -13.39 8.78
N LEU A 28 -14.15 -12.99 8.70
CA LEU A 28 -13.66 -11.78 9.33
C LEU A 28 -13.91 -10.56 8.44
N THR A 29 -14.25 -9.42 9.05
CA THR A 29 -14.39 -8.16 8.34
C THR A 29 -13.00 -7.60 8.05
N VAL A 30 -12.62 -7.59 6.76
CA VAL A 30 -11.33 -7.05 6.32
C VAL A 30 -11.55 -5.67 5.70
N ILE A 31 -10.91 -4.66 6.30
CA ILE A 31 -10.84 -3.29 5.78
C ILE A 31 -9.47 -3.12 5.13
N GLU A 32 -9.44 -2.64 3.89
CA GLU A 32 -8.18 -2.46 3.16
C GLU A 32 -7.86 -0.98 3.05
N VAL A 33 -6.75 -0.56 3.65
CA VAL A 33 -6.21 0.81 3.56
C VAL A 33 -4.80 0.70 3.01
N HIS A 34 -4.72 0.48 1.70
CA HIS A 34 -3.43 0.34 1.01
C HIS A 34 -3.38 1.16 -0.27
N ARG A 35 -2.16 1.41 -0.73
CA ARG A 35 -1.86 2.05 -2.01
C ARG A 35 -0.70 1.37 -2.70
N GLU A 36 -0.78 1.22 -4.01
CA GLU A 36 0.34 0.70 -4.79
C GLU A 36 1.28 1.84 -5.15
N ILE A 37 2.59 1.64 -4.89
CA ILE A 37 3.65 2.51 -5.39
C ILE A 37 4.34 1.74 -6.51
N PRO A 38 4.11 2.07 -7.79
CA PRO A 38 4.82 1.41 -8.86
C PRO A 38 6.31 1.74 -8.77
N ASN A 39 7.13 0.71 -8.77
CA ASN A 39 8.59 0.84 -8.81
C ASN A 39 9.01 1.18 -10.23
N GLU A 40 9.18 2.47 -10.51
CA GLU A 40 9.86 2.91 -11.73
C GLU A 40 11.36 2.67 -11.56
N ARG A 41 11.94 1.82 -12.43
CA ARG A 41 13.38 1.60 -12.45
C ARG A 41 14.10 2.88 -12.87
N MET A 42 15.33 3.05 -12.38
CA MET A 42 16.21 4.16 -12.71
C MET A 42 17.44 3.60 -13.40
N GLU A 43 17.31 3.34 -14.70
CA GLU A 43 18.37 2.68 -15.47
C GLU A 43 19.07 3.65 -16.44
N LEU A 44 18.39 4.74 -16.83
CA LEU A 44 18.91 5.68 -17.84
C LEU A 44 19.32 7.02 -17.22
N PRO A 45 20.32 7.72 -17.79
CA PRO A 45 20.71 9.08 -17.35
C PRO A 45 19.55 10.08 -17.36
N GLU A 46 18.61 9.94 -18.30
CA GLU A 46 17.40 10.75 -18.39
C GLU A 46 16.44 10.57 -17.21
N ASP A 47 16.56 9.49 -16.43
CA ASP A 47 15.78 9.26 -15.20
C ASP A 47 16.22 10.14 -14.03
N PHE A 48 17.40 10.76 -14.13
CA PHE A 48 17.98 11.63 -13.11
C PHE A 48 17.67 13.11 -13.33
N THR A 49 16.77 13.43 -14.25
CA THR A 49 16.34 14.82 -14.47
C THR A 49 15.62 15.38 -13.23
N LEU A 50 15.81 16.66 -12.95
CA LEU A 50 15.14 17.35 -11.85
C LEU A 50 13.61 17.22 -11.96
N LYS A 51 13.08 17.31 -13.18
CA LYS A 51 11.64 17.14 -13.47
C LYS A 51 11.12 15.77 -13.04
N LYS A 52 11.77 14.68 -13.43
CA LYS A 52 11.37 13.31 -13.03
C LYS A 52 11.53 13.10 -11.52
N THR A 53 12.58 13.66 -10.92
CA THR A 53 12.81 13.60 -9.47
C THR A 53 11.67 14.27 -8.68
N VAL A 54 11.35 15.52 -9.03
CA VAL A 54 10.25 16.27 -8.39
C VAL A 54 8.92 15.55 -8.59
N TYR A 55 8.64 15.04 -9.80
CA TYR A 55 7.44 14.27 -10.09
C TYR A 55 7.31 13.02 -9.18
N ARG A 56 8.39 12.26 -9.01
CA ARG A 56 8.42 11.07 -8.15
C ARG A 56 8.20 11.40 -6.68
N ILE A 57 8.82 12.47 -6.19
CA ILE A 57 8.61 12.95 -4.82
C ILE A 57 7.15 13.37 -4.62
N ALA A 58 6.60 14.18 -5.54
CA ALA A 58 5.22 14.63 -5.47
C ALA A 58 4.22 13.45 -5.46
N ARG A 59 4.48 12.41 -6.26
CA ARG A 59 3.68 11.18 -6.24
C ARG A 59 3.73 10.45 -4.90
N LYS A 60 4.92 10.29 -4.29
CA LYS A 60 5.06 9.67 -2.96
C LYS A 60 4.31 10.46 -1.90
N ILE A 61 4.46 11.79 -1.89
CA ILE A 61 3.75 12.68 -0.96
C ILE A 61 2.23 12.52 -1.13
N LYS A 62 1.73 12.53 -2.38
CA LYS A 62 0.31 12.32 -2.66
C LYS A 62 -0.20 10.99 -2.11
N LEU A 63 0.49 9.89 -2.37
CA LEU A 63 0.09 8.56 -1.89
C LEU A 63 0.09 8.46 -0.36
N TYR A 64 1.09 9.05 0.30
CA TYR A 64 1.09 9.12 1.77
C TYR A 64 -0.02 10.01 2.32
N SER A 65 -0.31 11.15 1.67
CA SER A 65 -1.44 12.00 2.06
C SER A 65 -2.77 11.25 1.93
N GLU A 66 -2.96 10.46 0.87
CA GLU A 66 -4.15 9.62 0.70
C GLU A 66 -4.25 8.56 1.80
N LEU A 67 -3.18 7.84 2.12
CA LEU A 67 -3.16 6.87 3.22
C LEU A 67 -3.49 7.52 4.57
N VAL A 68 -2.87 8.66 4.86
CA VAL A 68 -3.13 9.41 6.09
C VAL A 68 -4.57 9.91 6.16
N SER A 69 -5.17 10.31 5.03
CA SER A 69 -6.57 10.73 5.01
C SER A 69 -7.55 9.63 5.43
N GLU A 70 -7.14 8.37 5.32
CA GLU A 70 -7.94 7.20 5.72
C GLU A 70 -7.69 6.76 7.18
N TYR A 71 -6.96 7.53 7.98
CA TYR A 71 -6.59 7.16 9.36
C TYR A 71 -7.79 6.75 10.23
N LYS A 72 -8.96 7.36 10.02
CA LYS A 72 -10.19 7.02 10.76
C LYS A 72 -10.64 5.57 10.53
N LYS A 73 -10.41 5.02 9.33
CA LYS A 73 -10.71 3.62 9.02
C LYS A 73 -9.78 2.67 9.78
N VAL A 74 -8.51 3.04 9.88
CA VAL A 74 -7.49 2.29 10.62
C VAL A 74 -7.83 2.27 12.11
N LEU A 75 -8.17 3.43 12.69
CA LEU A 75 -8.56 3.55 14.10
C LEU A 75 -9.88 2.84 14.45
N ALA A 76 -10.74 2.59 13.46
CA ALA A 76 -12.00 1.86 13.64
C ALA A 76 -11.85 0.33 13.59
N CYS A 77 -10.63 -0.19 13.45
CA CYS A 77 -10.32 -1.62 13.41
C CYS A 77 -9.77 -2.11 14.75
N ASP A 78 -9.96 -3.40 15.03
CA ASP A 78 -9.43 -4.05 16.24
C ASP A 78 -7.94 -4.40 16.09
N TYR A 79 -7.55 -4.77 14.86
CA TYR A 79 -6.18 -5.16 14.52
C TYR A 79 -5.72 -4.49 13.23
N VAL A 80 -4.42 -4.20 13.15
CA VAL A 80 -3.77 -3.67 11.94
C VAL A 80 -2.64 -4.62 11.55
N PHE A 81 -2.69 -5.09 10.31
CA PHE A 81 -1.62 -5.86 9.69
C PHE A 81 -0.93 -4.99 8.65
N VAL A 82 0.37 -4.75 8.85
CA VAL A 82 1.21 -4.11 7.84
C VAL A 82 1.71 -5.20 6.90
N LEU A 83 1.25 -5.16 5.65
CA LEU A 83 1.56 -6.20 4.68
C LEU A 83 2.80 -5.90 3.85
N HIS A 84 3.33 -6.92 3.18
CA HIS A 84 4.61 -6.84 2.49
C HIS A 84 4.47 -6.07 1.17
N PRO A 85 5.37 -5.13 0.83
CA PRO A 85 5.24 -4.29 -0.37
C PRO A 85 5.16 -5.09 -1.69
N GLY A 86 5.78 -6.26 -1.71
CA GLY A 86 6.00 -7.11 -2.89
C GLY A 86 7.50 -7.32 -3.07
N HIS A 87 7.88 -8.40 -3.76
CA HIS A 87 9.27 -8.56 -4.22
C HIS A 87 9.36 -8.12 -5.69
N LEU A 88 10.46 -7.44 -6.02
CA LEU A 88 10.91 -7.24 -7.39
C LEU A 88 11.53 -8.53 -7.92
#